data_AF-A0AAU9QFD9-F1
#
_entry.id   AF-A0AAU9QFD9-F1
#
_cell.length_a   1.000
_cell.length_b   1.000
_cell.length_c   1.000
_cell.angle_alpha   90.00
_cell.angle_beta   90.00
_cell.angle_gamma   90.00
#
_symmetry.space_group_name_H-M   'P 1'
#
loop_
_entity.id
_entity.type
_entity.pdbx_description
1 polymer ?
#
loop_
_entity_poly.entity_id
_entity_poly.type
_entity_poly.pdbx_seq_one_letter_code
_entity_poly.pdbx_strand_id
1 'polypeptide(L)'
;MKKIRYPFDLHGTLSIRYRDKVNPIFLDTDDDNQSVIDIDDFAVRSFSYDSEDRLLKISLQKALNLTEIADCGTVFTEIELEQNNIKLDIVYCLYNASIISSSISYPLDDASPIQSIAVAKPLTLHLK
;
A
#
# COMPACT_ATOMS: atom_id res chain seq x y z
N MET A 1 -16.58 -3.86 14.37
CA MET A 1 -15.68 -5.01 14.14
C MET A 1 -14.54 -4.95 15.16
N LYS A 2 -14.18 -6.06 15.83
CA LYS A 2 -12.99 -6.09 16.70
C LYS A 2 -11.75 -5.96 15.80
N LYS A 3 -11.02 -4.86 15.86
CA LYS A 3 -9.72 -4.73 15.19
C LYS A 3 -8.83 -5.89 15.65
N ILE A 4 -8.30 -6.66 14.70
CA ILE A 4 -7.27 -7.67 14.98
C ILE A 4 -6.11 -6.91 15.66
N ARG A 5 -5.71 -7.34 16.85
CA ARG A 5 -4.63 -6.71 17.59
C ARG A 5 -3.33 -7.42 17.23
N TYR A 6 -2.45 -6.70 16.56
CA TYR A 6 -1.07 -7.12 16.31
C TYR A 6 -0.19 -6.67 17.49
N PRO A 7 0.94 -7.37 17.75
CA PRO A 7 1.91 -6.99 18.78
C PRO A 7 2.75 -5.76 18.39
N PHE A 8 2.34 -5.05 17.33
CA PHE A 8 2.95 -3.83 16.83
C PHE A 8 1.87 -2.88 16.33
N ASP A 9 2.21 -1.59 16.26
CA ASP A 9 1.51 -0.55 15.53
C ASP A 9 2.43 -0.04 14.42
N LEU A 10 1.88 0.11 13.22
CA LEU A 10 2.59 0.58 12.03
C LEU A 10 1.96 1.88 11.58
N HIS A 11 2.77 2.92 11.38
CA HIS A 11 2.29 4.19 10.85
C HIS A 11 3.12 4.63 9.67
N GLY A 12 2.49 5.37 8.77
CA GLY A 12 3.11 5.91 7.57
C GLY A 12 2.07 6.02 6.48
N THR A 13 2.47 6.58 5.34
CA THR A 13 1.56 6.70 4.20
C THR A 13 2.27 6.35 2.90
N LEU A 14 1.53 5.71 2.01
CA LEU A 14 1.96 5.51 0.63
C LEU A 14 1.24 6.49 -0.27
N SER A 15 1.99 7.09 -1.19
CA SER A 15 1.46 7.83 -2.32
C SER A 15 1.41 6.91 -3.52
N ILE A 16 0.27 6.87 -4.20
CA ILE A 16 0.04 6.08 -5.41
C ILE A 16 -0.42 7.03 -6.49
N ARG A 17 0.32 7.09 -7.59
CA ARG A 17 -0.05 7.85 -8.78
C ARG A 17 -0.64 6.93 -9.81
N TYR A 18 -1.87 7.22 -10.24
CA TYR A 18 -2.55 6.45 -11.26
C TYR A 18 -2.22 6.99 -12.65
N ARG A 19 -2.40 6.15 -13.68
CA ARG A 19 -2.25 6.60 -15.06
C ARG A 19 -3.44 7.47 -15.48
N ASP A 20 -3.26 8.17 -16.60
CA ASP A 20 -4.35 8.94 -17.20
C ASP A 20 -5.57 8.04 -17.47
N LYS A 21 -6.76 8.58 -17.22
CA LYS A 21 -8.05 7.89 -17.35
C LYS A 21 -8.25 6.67 -16.44
N VAL A 22 -7.45 6.51 -15.39
CA VAL A 22 -7.68 5.53 -14.32
C VAL A 22 -8.18 6.25 -13.09
N ASN A 23 -9.25 5.77 -12.46
CA ASN A 23 -9.79 6.34 -11.25
C ASN A 23 -10.00 5.29 -10.15
N PRO A 24 -9.51 5.52 -8.93
CA PRO A 24 -9.89 4.70 -7.78
C PRO A 24 -11.33 4.97 -7.35
N ILE A 25 -12.11 3.90 -7.10
CA ILE A 25 -13.54 4.02 -6.74
C ILE A 25 -13.73 4.50 -5.28
N PHE A 26 -12.76 4.23 -4.40
CA PHE A 26 -12.89 4.44 -2.95
C PHE A 26 -11.76 5.27 -2.34
N LEU A 27 -11.00 5.98 -3.16
CA LEU A 27 -9.90 6.82 -2.70
C LEU A 27 -10.02 8.18 -3.36
N ASP A 28 -9.78 9.22 -2.57
CA ASP A 28 -9.69 10.57 -3.09
C ASP A 28 -8.36 10.72 -3.86
N THR A 29 -8.43 11.37 -5.01
CA THR A 29 -7.28 11.75 -5.83
C THR A 29 -7.11 13.26 -5.82
N ASP A 30 -5.86 13.71 -5.88
CA ASP A 30 -5.53 15.11 -6.10
C ASP A 30 -5.51 15.46 -7.60
N ASP A 31 -5.12 16.71 -7.91
CA ASP A 31 -5.05 17.22 -9.28
C ASP A 31 -4.04 16.45 -10.17
N ASP A 32 -3.10 15.71 -9.57
CA ASP A 32 -2.11 14.87 -10.27
C ASP A 32 -2.55 13.40 -10.39
N ASN A 33 -3.84 13.11 -10.13
CA ASN A 33 -4.41 11.76 -10.08
C ASN A 33 -3.64 10.85 -9.10
N GLN A 34 -3.33 11.40 -7.93
CA GLN A 34 -2.57 10.71 -6.90
C GLN A 34 -3.41 10.55 -5.63
N SER A 35 -3.41 9.36 -5.07
CA SER A 35 -4.01 9.07 -3.77
C SER A 35 -2.94 8.84 -2.71
N VAL A 36 -3.23 9.29 -1.49
CA VAL A 36 -2.43 9.00 -0.29
C VAL A 36 -3.21 8.03 0.57
N ILE A 37 -2.60 6.88 0.87
CA ILE A 37 -3.21 5.80 1.64
C ILE A 37 -2.44 5.60 2.93
N ASP A 38 -3.16 5.47 4.04
CA ASP A 38 -2.56 5.11 5.33
C ASP A 38 -2.17 3.63 5.36
N ILE A 39 -1.01 3.33 5.93
CA ILE A 39 -0.56 1.95 6.16
C ILE A 39 -1.54 1.21 7.09
N ASP A 40 -2.24 1.91 7.97
CA ASP A 40 -3.29 1.34 8.81
C ASP A 40 -4.47 0.73 8.00
N ASP A 41 -4.63 1.15 6.74
CA ASP A 41 -5.64 0.57 5.85
C ASP A 41 -5.17 -0.71 5.14
N PHE A 42 -3.91 -1.12 5.32
CA PHE A 42 -3.40 -2.37 4.79
C PHE A 42 -3.73 -3.52 5.74
N ALA A 43 -4.13 -4.66 5.16
CA ALA A 43 -4.31 -5.87 5.94
C ALA A 43 -2.95 -6.56 6.18
N VAL A 44 -2.62 -6.87 7.44
CA VAL A 44 -1.49 -7.74 7.74
C VAL A 44 -1.82 -9.16 7.28
N ARG A 45 -1.08 -9.65 6.29
CA ARG A 45 -1.20 -11.01 5.75
C ARG A 45 -0.41 -12.02 6.57
N SER A 46 0.79 -11.64 6.99
CA SER A 46 1.63 -12.46 7.83
C SER A 46 2.62 -11.59 8.59
N PHE A 47 3.09 -12.11 9.72
CA PHE A 47 4.28 -11.60 10.37
C PHE A 47 5.03 -12.77 10.99
N SER A 48 6.36 -12.67 11.07
CA SER A 48 7.20 -13.67 11.70
C SER A 48 8.34 -13.00 12.45
N TYR A 49 8.77 -13.66 13.53
CA TYR A 49 9.89 -13.21 14.33
C TYR A 49 11.03 -14.21 14.20
N ASP A 50 12.20 -13.67 13.83
CA ASP A 50 13.46 -14.38 13.76
C ASP A 50 14.28 -14.01 15.00
N SER A 51 14.43 -14.95 15.94
CA SER A 51 15.11 -14.70 17.21
C SER A 51 16.62 -14.62 17.09
N GLU A 52 17.21 -15.28 16.09
CA GLU A 52 18.67 -15.30 15.90
C GLU A 52 19.14 -13.92 15.44
N ASP A 53 18.48 -13.39 14.40
CA ASP A 53 18.79 -12.08 13.84
C ASP A 53 18.04 -10.93 14.54
N ARG A 54 17.12 -11.25 15.45
CA ARG A 54 16.23 -10.30 16.13
C ARG A 54 15.45 -9.42 15.14
N LEU A 55 14.89 -10.07 14.12
CA LEU A 55 14.13 -9.41 13.06
C LEU A 55 12.65 -9.75 13.14
N LEU A 56 11.81 -8.72 13.04
CA LEU A 56 10.37 -8.85 12.82
C LEU A 56 10.10 -8.59 11.33
N LYS A 57 9.60 -9.60 10.64
CA LYS A 57 9.21 -9.53 9.22
C LYS A 57 7.70 -9.40 9.16
N ILE A 58 7.18 -8.41 8.45
CA ILE A 58 5.74 -8.13 8.35
C ILE A 58 5.39 -8.03 6.87
N SER A 59 4.30 -8.69 6.47
CA SER A 59 3.75 -8.61 5.12
C SER A 59 2.35 -8.02 5.17
N LEU A 60 2.19 -6.91 4.45
CA LEU A 60 0.97 -6.13 4.34
C LEU A 60 0.41 -6.22 2.91
N GLN A 61 -0.90 -6.17 2.78
CA GLN A 61 -1.54 -6.14 1.47
C GLN A 61 -2.79 -5.25 1.49
N LYS A 62 -2.96 -4.47 0.42
CA LYS A 62 -4.19 -3.71 0.16
C LYS A 62 -4.65 -3.97 -1.27
N ALA A 63 -5.94 -4.29 -1.40
CA ALA A 63 -6.62 -4.28 -2.69
C ALA A 63 -7.13 -2.86 -2.97
N LEU A 64 -6.92 -2.38 -4.18
CA LEU A 64 -7.53 -1.17 -4.71
C LEU A 64 -8.65 -1.58 -5.67
N ASN A 65 -9.64 -0.72 -5.84
CA ASN A 65 -10.66 -0.91 -6.86
C ASN A 65 -10.48 0.23 -7.86
N LEU A 66 -9.98 -0.09 -9.04
CA LEU A 66 -9.65 0.86 -10.10
C LEU A 66 -10.57 0.64 -11.29
N THR A 67 -10.96 1.74 -11.92
CA THR A 67 -11.84 1.76 -13.10
C THR A 67 -11.27 2.65 -14.17
N GLU A 68 -11.60 2.37 -15.42
CA GLU A 68 -11.31 3.27 -16.53
C GLU A 68 -12.38 4.37 -16.63
N ILE A 69 -11.92 5.57 -16.98
CA ILE A 69 -12.76 6.72 -17.30
C ILE A 69 -12.80 6.86 -18.83
N ALA A 70 -14.00 7.05 -19.38
CA ALA A 70 -14.15 7.35 -20.80
C ALA A 70 -13.54 8.72 -21.17
N ASP A 71 -13.16 8.90 -22.45
CA ASP A 71 -12.59 10.14 -22.99
C ASP A 71 -13.42 11.41 -22.74
N CYS A 72 -14.72 11.26 -22.43
CA CYS A 72 -15.64 12.33 -22.05
C CYS A 72 -15.56 12.75 -20.56
N GLY A 73 -14.57 12.25 -19.81
CA GLY A 73 -14.07 12.83 -18.56
C GLY A 73 -14.96 12.68 -17.32
N THR A 74 -16.16 12.10 -17.43
CA THR A 74 -17.13 12.06 -16.33
C THR A 74 -17.91 10.75 -16.20
N VAL A 75 -17.70 9.78 -17.10
CA VAL A 75 -18.44 8.51 -17.10
C VAL A 75 -17.48 7.36 -16.86
N PHE A 76 -17.72 6.62 -15.78
CA PHE A 76 -17.06 5.35 -15.51
C PHE A 76 -17.49 4.33 -16.57
N THR A 77 -16.54 3.61 -17.14
CA THR A 77 -16.84 2.62 -18.19
C THR A 77 -17.40 1.30 -17.64
N GLU A 78 -17.57 1.19 -16.31
CA GLU A 78 -17.87 -0.06 -15.58
C GLU A 78 -16.83 -1.18 -15.78
N ILE A 79 -15.69 -0.87 -16.41
CA ILE A 79 -14.59 -1.82 -16.57
C ILE A 79 -13.73 -1.78 -15.30
N GLU A 80 -13.87 -2.80 -14.46
CA GLU A 80 -12.97 -3.04 -13.33
C GLU A 80 -11.63 -3.60 -13.82
N LEU A 81 -10.53 -3.05 -13.29
CA LEU A 81 -9.18 -3.47 -13.66
C LEU A 81 -8.70 -4.62 -12.76
N GLU A 82 -8.21 -5.71 -13.34
CA GLU A 82 -7.93 -6.97 -12.62
C GLU A 82 -6.68 -6.94 -11.70
N GLN A 83 -5.79 -5.94 -11.83
CA GLN A 83 -4.50 -5.90 -11.13
C GLN A 83 -4.37 -4.74 -10.16
N ASN A 84 -4.96 -4.87 -8.97
CA ASN A 84 -5.03 -3.74 -8.03
C ASN A 84 -4.49 -4.05 -6.62
N ASN A 85 -3.71 -5.12 -6.46
CA ASN A 85 -3.19 -5.54 -5.16
C ASN A 85 -1.77 -5.01 -4.92
N ILE A 86 -1.61 -4.08 -3.99
CA ILE A 86 -0.31 -3.60 -3.53
C ILE A 86 0.13 -4.44 -2.33
N LYS A 87 1.33 -4.98 -2.39
CA LYS A 87 1.98 -5.66 -1.26
C LYS A 87 3.12 -4.81 -0.71
N LEU A 88 3.23 -4.73 0.62
CA LEU A 88 4.31 -4.06 1.31
C LEU A 88 4.93 -5.03 2.32
N ASP A 89 6.20 -5.36 2.12
CA ASP A 89 6.98 -6.19 3.04
C ASP A 89 7.93 -5.28 3.86
N ILE A 90 7.93 -5.44 5.18
CA ILE A 90 8.71 -4.64 6.13
C ILE A 90 9.60 -5.58 6.94
N VAL A 91 10.87 -5.21 7.09
CA VAL A 91 11.82 -5.86 8.00
C VAL A 91 12.24 -4.86 9.07
N TYR A 92 11.92 -5.17 10.32
CA TYR A 92 12.21 -4.37 11.49
C TYR A 92 13.25 -5.05 12.37
N CYS A 93 14.30 -4.34 12.74
CA CYS A 93 15.33 -4.82 13.65
C CYS A 93 14.99 -4.40 15.09
N LEU A 94 14.78 -5.38 15.97
CA LEU A 94 14.45 -5.11 17.37
C LEU A 94 15.64 -4.51 18.15
N TYR A 95 16.87 -4.85 17.77
CA TYR A 95 18.07 -4.34 18.45
C TYR A 95 18.27 -2.84 18.21
N ASN A 96 18.12 -2.40 16.96
CA ASN A 96 18.27 -0.98 16.57
C ASN A 96 16.97 -0.18 16.71
N ALA A 97 15.87 -0.85 17.05
CA ALA A 97 14.51 -0.29 17.06
C ALA A 97 14.17 0.49 15.77
N SER A 98 14.49 -0.10 14.61
CA SER A 98 14.35 0.58 13.32
C SER A 98 13.91 -0.35 12.19
N ILE A 99 13.20 0.22 11.21
CA ILE A 99 12.91 -0.46 9.95
C ILE A 99 14.19 -0.44 9.12
N ILE A 100 14.72 -1.62 8.82
CA ILE A 100 15.96 -1.79 8.04
C ILE A 100 15.68 -2.03 6.55
N SER A 101 14.48 -2.48 6.21
CA SER A 101 14.05 -2.67 4.83
C SER A 101 12.54 -2.53 4.71
N SER A 102 12.11 -1.92 3.62
CA SER A 102 10.72 -1.85 3.18
C SER A 102 10.68 -2.06 1.67
N SER A 103 9.90 -3.03 1.21
CA SER A 103 9.76 -3.36 -0.21
C SER A 103 8.31 -3.32 -0.63
N ILE A 104 8.01 -2.52 -1.65
CA ILE A 104 6.69 -2.45 -2.28
C ILE A 104 6.72 -3.35 -3.51
N SER A 105 5.78 -4.28 -3.60
CA SER A 105 5.61 -5.19 -4.73
C SER A 105 4.28 -4.91 -5.43
N TYR A 106 4.37 -4.45 -6.68
CA TYR A 106 3.28 -4.27 -7.62
C TYR A 106 3.87 -4.30 -9.04
N PRO A 107 3.25 -5.00 -10.00
CA PRO A 107 3.73 -4.97 -11.39
C PRO A 107 3.58 -3.52 -11.90
N LEU A 108 4.67 -2.86 -12.24
CA LEU A 108 4.67 -1.51 -12.81
C LEU A 108 5.08 -1.61 -14.29
N ASP A 109 4.29 -2.34 -15.07
CA ASP A 109 4.50 -2.45 -16.51
C ASP A 109 3.66 -1.42 -17.29
N ASP A 110 3.83 -1.39 -18.62
CA ASP A 110 3.11 -0.46 -19.49
C ASP A 110 1.61 -0.73 -19.62
N ALA A 111 1.12 -1.86 -19.11
CA ALA A 111 -0.31 -2.15 -19.03
C ALA A 111 -0.88 -1.83 -17.64
N SER A 112 -0.04 -1.53 -16.66
CA SER A 112 -0.44 -1.37 -15.26
C SER A 112 -1.19 -0.05 -15.04
N PRO A 113 -2.34 -0.07 -14.33
CA PRO A 113 -3.13 1.13 -14.07
C PRO A 113 -2.45 2.13 -13.11
N ILE A 114 -1.47 1.67 -12.35
CA ILE A 114 -0.66 2.49 -11.45
C ILE A 114 0.63 2.88 -12.16
N GLN A 115 0.93 4.17 -12.17
CA GLN A 115 2.16 4.72 -12.74
C GLN A 115 3.34 4.60 -11.76
N SER A 116 3.12 4.94 -10.48
CA SER A 116 4.16 4.87 -9.46
C SER A 116 3.59 4.72 -8.06
N ILE A 117 4.40 4.16 -7.16
CA ILE A 117 4.09 4.03 -5.74
C ILE A 117 5.33 4.48 -4.95
N ALA A 118 5.13 5.37 -3.99
CA ALA A 118 6.21 5.91 -3.16
C ALA A 118 5.78 6.02 -1.69
N VAL A 119 6.76 6.00 -0.79
CA VAL A 119 6.53 6.29 0.63
C VAL A 119 6.41 7.81 0.79
N ALA A 120 5.25 8.30 1.19
CA ALA A 120 4.97 9.73 1.36
C ALA A 120 5.31 10.23 2.76
N LYS A 121 4.91 9.45 3.79
CA LYS A 121 5.38 9.64 5.18
C LYS A 121 6.20 8.43 5.60
N PRO A 122 7.35 8.65 6.27
CA PRO A 122 8.21 7.56 6.72
C PRO A 122 7.44 6.49 7.48
N LEU A 123 7.77 5.24 7.19
CA LEU A 123 7.24 4.11 7.94
C LEU A 123 7.83 4.12 9.35
N THR A 124 6.98 3.99 10.35
CA THR A 124 7.36 3.87 11.77
C THR A 124 6.67 2.66 12.36
N LEU A 125 7.36 1.98 13.27
CA LEU A 125 6.85 0.79 13.93
C LEU A 125 7.05 0.93 15.43
N HIS A 126 5.97 0.73 16.20
CA HIS A 126 6.00 0.67 17.65
C HIS A 126 5.59 -0.73 18.11
N LEU A 127 6.37 -1.33 19.02
CA LEU A 127 6.01 -2.60 19.65
C LEU A 127 5.08 -2.34 20.85
N LYS A 128 4.13 -3.23 21.09
CA LYS A 128 3.18 -3.15 22.23
C LYS A 128 3.63 -3.97 23.43
#